data_AF-A0A7R6W7Q2-F1
#
_entry.id   AF-A0A7R6W7Q2-F1
#
_cell.length_a   1.000
_cell.length_b   1.000
_cell.length_c   1.000
_cell.angle_alpha   90.00
_cell.angle_beta   90.00
_cell.angle_gamma   90.00
#
_symmetry.space_group_name_H-M   'P 1'
#
loop_
_entity.id
_entity.type
_entity.pdbx_description
1 polymer ?
#
loop_
_entity_poly.entity_id
_entity_poly.type
_entity_poly.pdbx_seq_one_letter_code
_entity_poly.pdbx_strand_id
1 'polypeptide(L)'
;MKKIWFFVLFLACLIALPLSNLLGLNGKNKSIPINSTASIQFSQVSKILQNKCVDCHSPNMTRMPIYANLPIAKQLIEKDIKEARQRFILNKNNYSGEESFSPLMLARLENVINNKKMPPALYLSMHWSDSLNSEERTQILNWIKSERAIYPWSKDTVQKNKAEPVQPLPLTTDLDDNKVALGDKLFHDTLLSGDNTLSCASCHSLTKGGTDQLSVATGIRGQQGPINSPTVFNAMYNLAQFWDGRAKDLQDQAAGPVANPGEMGAIWKKVIERLKQVPEYQNSFSQLYPVSGITKATVTDAIAIFEKSLLTPNSKFDRYLRGNDEALSLKEKKGYLLFKQDCASCHFGPALGGLSYEKMGIERNYFAMRGSEMTEVDDGRFNVTKREIDRHVFKVPVLRNIEVTYPYFHDGSINNLSEAILIMGAVQVGKKYNDEQVNQLVSFLKTLTGEYQGKLLSSK
;
A
#
# COMPACT_ATOMS: atom_id res chain seq x y z
N MET A 1 -23.09 -15.42 -51.98
CA MET A 1 -22.28 -14.25 -52.39
C MET A 1 -22.23 -13.14 -51.32
N LYS A 2 -23.35 -12.55 -50.87
CA LYS A 2 -23.35 -11.47 -49.84
C LYS A 2 -22.65 -11.84 -48.52
N LYS A 3 -22.84 -13.07 -48.00
CA LYS A 3 -22.15 -13.56 -46.79
C LYS A 3 -20.63 -13.73 -46.98
N ILE A 4 -20.19 -14.14 -48.17
CA ILE A 4 -18.76 -14.29 -48.50
C ILE A 4 -18.11 -12.91 -48.62
N TRP A 5 -18.78 -11.95 -49.26
CA TRP A 5 -18.28 -10.59 -49.38
C TRP A 5 -18.17 -9.88 -48.02
N PHE A 6 -19.17 -10.09 -47.15
CA PHE A 6 -19.12 -9.60 -45.77
C PHE A 6 -17.96 -10.22 -44.99
N PHE A 7 -17.73 -11.54 -45.14
CA PHE A 7 -16.62 -12.24 -44.49
C PHE A 7 -15.25 -11.76 -45.00
N VAL A 8 -15.10 -11.53 -46.31
CA VAL A 8 -13.87 -11.02 -46.92
C VAL A 8 -13.59 -9.58 -46.49
N LEU A 9 -14.60 -8.71 -46.47
CA LEU A 9 -14.47 -7.34 -45.95
C LEU A 9 -14.09 -7.33 -44.47
N PHE A 10 -14.72 -8.20 -43.67
CA PHE A 10 -14.40 -8.33 -42.25
C PHE A 10 -12.95 -8.76 -42.03
N LEU A 11 -12.47 -9.76 -42.79
CA LEU A 11 -11.07 -10.19 -42.75
C LEU A 11 -10.10 -9.09 -43.21
N ALA A 12 -10.46 -8.36 -44.26
CA ALA A 12 -9.66 -7.25 -44.77
C ALA A 12 -9.56 -6.12 -43.73
N CYS A 13 -10.65 -5.76 -43.05
CA CYS A 13 -10.63 -4.79 -41.96
C CYS A 13 -9.81 -5.27 -40.76
N LEU A 14 -9.91 -6.56 -40.39
CA LEU A 14 -9.12 -7.16 -39.32
C LEU A 14 -7.61 -7.06 -39.56
N ILE A 15 -7.17 -7.04 -40.82
CA ILE A 15 -5.76 -6.95 -41.20
C ILE A 15 -5.34 -5.49 -41.45
N ALA A 16 -6.18 -4.69 -42.12
CA ALA A 16 -5.87 -3.32 -42.48
C ALA A 16 -5.67 -2.41 -41.25
N LEU A 17 -6.41 -2.64 -40.17
CA LEU A 17 -6.34 -1.81 -38.96
C LEU A 17 -5.00 -2.00 -38.21
N PRO A 18 -4.54 -3.22 -37.88
CA PRO A 18 -3.19 -3.43 -37.33
C PRO A 18 -2.07 -2.95 -38.27
N LEU A 19 -2.21 -3.14 -39.59
CA LEU A 19 -1.23 -2.64 -40.56
C LEU A 19 -1.16 -1.11 -40.58
N SER A 20 -2.29 -0.41 -40.39
CA SER A 20 -2.29 1.06 -40.34
C SER A 20 -1.43 1.60 -39.18
N ASN A 21 -1.42 0.89 -38.05
CA ASN A 21 -0.54 1.21 -36.91
C ASN A 21 0.92 0.95 -37.26
N LEU A 22 1.22 -0.20 -37.89
CA LEU A 22 2.59 -0.56 -38.29
C LEU A 22 3.18 0.45 -39.29
N LEU A 23 2.36 0.91 -40.23
CA LEU A 23 2.75 1.91 -41.23
C LEU A 23 2.85 3.34 -40.65
N GLY A 24 2.56 3.52 -39.36
CA GLY A 24 2.71 4.81 -38.69
C GLY A 24 1.69 5.86 -39.12
N LEU A 25 0.53 5.46 -39.65
CA LEU A 25 -0.51 6.38 -40.13
C LEU A 25 -1.12 7.24 -39.01
N ASN A 26 -0.84 6.90 -37.74
CA ASN A 26 -1.27 7.65 -36.55
C ASN A 26 -0.29 8.74 -36.10
N GLY A 27 0.86 8.91 -36.78
CA GLY A 27 1.89 9.88 -36.42
C GLY A 27 2.79 9.45 -35.24
N LYS A 28 3.92 10.15 -35.06
CA LYS A 28 4.87 9.91 -33.95
C LYS A 28 4.61 10.85 -32.77
N ASN A 29 4.80 10.37 -31.55
CA ASN A 29 4.81 11.25 -30.38
C ASN A 29 5.89 12.31 -30.54
N LYS A 30 5.55 13.55 -30.15
CA LYS A 30 6.58 14.59 -30.02
C LYS A 30 7.51 14.16 -28.89
N SER A 31 8.78 13.97 -29.24
CA SER A 31 9.82 13.61 -28.27
C SER A 31 9.89 14.68 -27.18
N ILE A 32 9.87 14.25 -25.93
CA ILE A 32 10.03 15.11 -24.76
C ILE A 32 11.53 15.18 -24.48
N PRO A 33 12.13 16.39 -24.49
CA PRO A 33 13.53 16.54 -24.13
C PRO A 33 13.80 16.02 -22.72
N ILE A 34 14.89 15.25 -22.59
CA ILE A 34 15.36 14.73 -21.30
C ILE A 34 16.38 15.73 -20.75
N ASN A 35 16.30 16.01 -19.45
CA ASN A 35 17.20 16.93 -18.77
C ASN A 35 18.66 16.46 -18.94
N SER A 36 19.56 17.40 -19.21
CA SER A 36 20.98 17.12 -19.43
C SER A 36 21.69 16.55 -18.18
N THR A 37 21.12 16.76 -16.99
CA THR A 37 21.65 16.19 -15.74
C THR A 37 21.14 14.77 -15.45
N ALA A 38 20.19 14.26 -16.23
CA ALA A 38 19.64 12.94 -16.01
C ALA A 38 20.67 11.84 -16.34
N SER A 39 20.58 10.71 -15.63
CA SER A 39 21.50 9.59 -15.86
C SER A 39 21.32 9.01 -17.28
N ILE A 40 22.39 8.40 -17.81
CA ILE A 40 22.33 7.69 -19.10
C ILE A 40 21.28 6.57 -19.06
N GLN A 41 21.22 5.85 -17.94
CA GLN A 41 20.25 4.77 -17.71
C GLN A 41 18.81 5.30 -17.76
N PHE A 42 18.53 6.39 -17.05
CA PHE A 42 17.22 7.04 -17.11
C PHE A 42 16.92 7.53 -18.52
N SER A 43 17.90 8.11 -19.22
CA SER A 43 17.70 8.63 -20.58
C SER A 43 17.29 7.54 -21.58
N GLN A 44 17.83 6.33 -21.44
CA GLN A 44 17.43 5.17 -22.23
C GLN A 44 16.02 4.72 -21.87
N VAL A 45 15.72 4.60 -20.57
CA VAL A 45 14.38 4.19 -20.11
C VAL A 45 13.30 5.20 -20.48
N SER A 46 13.57 6.49 -20.34
CA SER A 46 12.62 7.55 -20.71
C SER A 46 12.22 7.44 -22.19
N LYS A 47 13.17 7.16 -23.10
CA LYS A 47 12.85 6.89 -24.51
C LYS A 47 11.92 5.69 -24.69
N ILE A 48 12.15 4.60 -23.95
CA ILE A 48 11.27 3.44 -23.98
C ILE A 48 9.86 3.82 -23.48
N LEU A 49 9.75 4.50 -22.34
CA LEU A 49 8.46 4.87 -21.77
C LEU A 49 7.69 5.87 -22.66
N GLN A 50 8.38 6.82 -23.29
CA GLN A 50 7.78 7.75 -24.26
C GLN A 50 7.29 7.02 -25.53
N ASN A 51 7.97 5.96 -25.95
CA ASN A 51 7.57 5.20 -27.13
C ASN A 51 6.43 4.22 -26.86
N LYS A 52 6.41 3.59 -25.68
CA LYS A 52 5.57 2.42 -25.40
C LYS A 52 4.43 2.68 -24.40
N CYS A 53 4.54 3.69 -23.55
CA CYS A 53 3.64 3.87 -22.40
C CYS A 53 2.81 5.15 -22.46
N VAL A 54 3.29 6.19 -23.14
CA VAL A 54 2.70 7.54 -23.08
C VAL A 54 1.25 7.58 -23.55
N ASP A 55 0.88 6.79 -24.56
CA ASP A 55 -0.45 6.86 -25.15
C ASP A 55 -1.55 6.44 -24.15
N CYS A 56 -1.27 5.48 -23.27
CA CYS A 56 -2.22 5.05 -22.25
C CYS A 56 -2.02 5.80 -20.91
N HIS A 57 -0.76 6.01 -20.50
CA HIS A 57 -0.45 6.46 -19.15
C HIS A 57 -0.30 7.99 -18.99
N SER A 58 -0.36 8.77 -20.08
CA SER A 58 -0.16 10.23 -20.02
C SER A 58 -1.39 11.00 -20.46
N PRO A 59 -2.20 11.50 -19.50
CA PRO A 59 -3.31 12.41 -19.81
C PRO A 59 -2.85 13.57 -20.70
N ASN A 60 -3.69 13.93 -21.69
CA ASN A 60 -3.44 15.00 -22.66
C ASN A 60 -2.25 14.78 -23.62
N MET A 61 -1.64 13.59 -23.62
CA MET A 61 -0.53 13.21 -24.51
C MET A 61 -0.83 11.93 -25.31
N THR A 62 -2.06 11.43 -25.24
CA THR A 62 -2.51 10.26 -25.99
C THR A 62 -2.58 10.54 -27.48
N ARG A 63 -1.88 9.73 -28.27
CA ARG A 63 -2.20 9.60 -29.69
C ARG A 63 -3.32 8.59 -29.85
N MET A 64 -4.36 9.00 -30.56
CA MET A 64 -5.46 8.13 -30.90
C MET A 64 -5.22 7.51 -32.28
N PRO A 65 -5.35 6.18 -32.45
CA PRO A 65 -5.28 5.58 -33.77
C PRO A 65 -6.42 6.07 -34.68
N ILE A 66 -6.24 6.00 -36.01
CA ILE A 66 -7.25 6.47 -36.98
C ILE A 66 -8.65 5.86 -36.77
N TYR A 67 -8.70 4.64 -36.23
CA TYR A 67 -9.93 3.91 -35.96
C TYR A 67 -10.53 4.20 -34.58
N ALA A 68 -9.92 5.06 -33.76
CA ALA A 68 -10.40 5.37 -32.41
C ALA A 68 -11.77 6.07 -32.40
N ASN A 69 -12.24 6.58 -33.55
CA ASN A 69 -13.57 7.17 -33.68
C ASN A 69 -14.66 6.14 -34.04
N LEU A 70 -14.30 4.88 -34.36
CA LEU A 70 -15.29 3.83 -34.61
C LEU A 70 -15.97 3.44 -33.29
N PRO A 71 -17.30 3.28 -33.23
CA PRO A 71 -18.04 3.17 -31.97
C PRO A 71 -17.50 2.12 -30.97
N ILE A 72 -17.22 0.90 -31.46
CA ILE A 72 -16.71 -0.19 -30.62
C ILE A 72 -15.25 0.06 -30.21
N ALA A 73 -14.40 0.46 -31.16
CA ALA A 73 -12.99 0.73 -30.89
C ALA A 73 -12.82 1.89 -29.90
N LYS A 74 -13.62 2.95 -30.06
CA LYS A 74 -13.66 4.09 -29.15
C LYS A 74 -13.91 3.66 -27.71
N GLN A 75 -14.98 2.91 -27.49
CA GLN A 75 -15.37 2.46 -26.13
C GLN A 75 -14.29 1.58 -25.49
N LEU A 76 -13.68 0.67 -26.26
CA LEU A 76 -12.61 -0.19 -25.78
C LEU A 76 -11.35 0.61 -25.42
N ILE A 77 -10.90 1.50 -26.30
CA ILE A 77 -9.72 2.35 -26.07
C ILE A 77 -9.94 3.27 -24.87
N GLU A 78 -11.11 3.92 -24.77
CA GLU A 78 -11.44 4.79 -23.64
C GLU A 78 -11.46 4.01 -22.32
N LYS A 79 -11.97 2.77 -22.33
CA LYS A 79 -11.94 1.88 -21.17
C LYS A 79 -10.51 1.53 -20.77
N ASP A 80 -9.68 1.06 -21.71
CA ASP A 80 -8.30 0.65 -21.45
C ASP A 80 -7.46 1.82 -20.91
N ILE A 81 -7.59 3.00 -21.53
CA ILE A 81 -6.92 4.23 -21.07
C ILE A 81 -7.39 4.61 -19.67
N LYS A 82 -8.72 4.55 -19.43
CA LYS A 82 -9.28 4.86 -18.11
C LYS A 82 -8.69 3.93 -17.06
N GLU A 83 -8.73 2.62 -17.27
CA GLU A 83 -8.19 1.60 -16.36
C GLU A 83 -6.68 1.75 -16.13
N ALA A 84 -5.90 1.96 -17.19
CA ALA A 84 -4.46 2.20 -17.09
C ALA A 84 -4.11 3.40 -16.19
N ARG A 85 -4.86 4.49 -16.34
CA ARG A 85 -4.67 5.74 -15.58
C ARG A 85 -5.13 5.68 -14.14
N GLN A 86 -5.98 4.73 -13.75
CA GLN A 86 -6.40 4.60 -12.34
C GLN A 86 -5.22 4.27 -11.43
N ARG A 87 -4.22 3.55 -11.95
CA ARG A 87 -3.10 3.02 -11.16
C ARG A 87 -1.75 3.59 -11.55
N PHE A 88 -1.59 4.13 -12.75
CA PHE A 88 -0.28 4.62 -13.17
C PHE A 88 -0.43 5.77 -14.16
N ILE A 89 -0.02 6.96 -13.73
CA ILE A 89 -0.01 8.16 -14.54
C ILE A 89 1.44 8.63 -14.65
N LEU A 90 1.83 8.98 -15.87
CA LEU A 90 3.08 9.65 -16.18
C LEU A 90 2.76 11.04 -16.73
N ASN A 91 3.56 12.02 -16.35
CA ASN A 91 3.47 13.37 -16.85
C ASN A 91 4.78 13.76 -17.57
N LYS A 92 4.78 14.93 -18.20
CA LYS A 92 5.96 15.44 -18.93
C LYS A 92 7.23 15.49 -18.06
N ASN A 93 7.10 15.86 -16.79
CA ASN A 93 8.21 16.01 -15.86
C ASN A 93 8.81 14.65 -15.46
N ASN A 94 7.98 13.61 -15.37
CA ASN A 94 8.47 12.24 -15.20
C ASN A 94 9.28 11.77 -16.41
N TYR A 95 8.91 12.17 -17.63
CA TYR A 95 9.69 11.81 -18.83
C TYR A 95 10.96 12.64 -18.99
N SER A 96 10.93 13.93 -18.66
CA SER A 96 12.11 14.79 -18.76
C SER A 96 13.14 14.51 -17.65
N GLY A 97 12.72 13.91 -16.53
CA GLY A 97 13.56 13.70 -15.35
C GLY A 97 13.57 14.91 -14.40
N GLU A 98 12.68 15.87 -14.61
CA GLU A 98 12.44 16.97 -13.65
C GLU A 98 11.73 16.48 -12.38
N GLU A 99 10.90 15.44 -12.51
CA GLU A 99 10.21 14.80 -11.39
C GLU A 99 10.61 13.33 -11.29
N SER A 100 11.21 12.94 -10.16
CA SER A 100 11.58 11.56 -9.89
C SER A 100 10.37 10.64 -9.79
N PHE A 101 10.55 9.37 -10.16
CA PHE A 101 9.52 8.36 -9.94
C PHE A 101 9.38 8.07 -8.45
N SER A 102 8.16 8.14 -7.93
CA SER A 102 7.90 7.76 -6.54
C SER A 102 8.19 6.26 -6.31
N PRO A 103 8.48 5.85 -5.06
CA PRO A 103 8.66 4.43 -4.73
C PRO A 103 7.46 3.55 -5.18
N LEU A 104 6.23 4.06 -5.07
CA LEU A 104 5.03 3.38 -5.55
C LEU A 104 5.05 3.19 -7.08
N MET A 105 5.47 4.21 -7.82
CA MET A 105 5.58 4.12 -9.28
C MET A 105 6.61 3.07 -9.68
N LEU A 106 7.78 3.06 -9.03
CA LEU A 106 8.83 2.06 -9.29
C LEU A 106 8.35 0.63 -8.96
N ALA A 107 7.65 0.45 -7.84
CA ALA A 107 7.05 -0.83 -7.44
C ALA A 107 6.01 -1.35 -8.45
N ARG A 108 5.10 -0.48 -8.89
CA ARG A 108 4.08 -0.84 -9.90
C ARG A 108 4.71 -1.17 -11.25
N LEU A 109 5.67 -0.35 -11.70
CA LEU A 109 6.36 -0.55 -12.97
C LEU A 109 7.15 -1.86 -12.97
N GLU A 110 7.93 -2.14 -11.92
CA GLU A 110 8.66 -3.41 -11.80
C GLU A 110 7.72 -4.62 -11.88
N ASN A 111 6.60 -4.57 -11.16
CA ASN A 111 5.64 -5.68 -11.11
C ASN A 111 5.05 -6.00 -12.49
N VAL A 112 4.60 -4.99 -13.25
CA VAL A 112 4.00 -5.23 -14.57
C VAL A 112 5.04 -5.70 -15.60
N ILE A 113 6.29 -5.25 -15.48
CA ILE A 113 7.40 -5.66 -16.35
C ILE A 113 7.81 -7.11 -16.06
N ASN A 114 8.00 -7.48 -14.78
CA ASN A 114 8.36 -8.83 -14.36
C ASN A 114 7.29 -9.86 -14.75
N ASN A 115 6.01 -9.50 -14.61
CA ASN A 115 4.90 -10.40 -14.92
C ASN A 115 4.41 -10.30 -16.37
N LYS A 116 5.04 -9.46 -17.22
CA LYS A 116 4.63 -9.22 -18.61
C LYS A 116 3.13 -8.85 -18.73
N LYS A 117 2.59 -8.12 -17.74
CA LYS A 117 1.19 -7.68 -17.69
C LYS A 117 0.93 -6.45 -18.57
N MET A 118 1.98 -5.72 -18.93
CA MET A 118 1.90 -4.52 -19.76
C MET A 118 2.85 -4.61 -20.98
N PRO A 119 2.40 -4.16 -22.17
CA PRO A 119 1.01 -3.77 -22.48
C PRO A 119 0.04 -4.97 -22.45
N PRO A 120 -1.28 -4.75 -22.26
CA PRO A 120 -2.26 -5.84 -22.22
C PRO A 120 -2.30 -6.66 -23.52
N ALA A 121 -2.57 -7.96 -23.44
CA ALA A 121 -2.57 -8.84 -24.61
C ALA A 121 -3.57 -8.41 -25.71
N LEU A 122 -4.76 -7.93 -25.31
CA LEU A 122 -5.76 -7.42 -26.23
C LEU A 122 -5.25 -6.18 -26.98
N TYR A 123 -4.55 -5.26 -26.31
CA TYR A 123 -3.90 -4.12 -26.96
C TYR A 123 -2.85 -4.59 -27.98
N LEU A 124 -1.99 -5.54 -27.60
CA LEU A 124 -0.95 -6.06 -28.48
C LEU A 124 -1.47 -6.78 -29.73
N SER A 125 -2.73 -7.24 -29.74
CA SER A 125 -3.36 -7.82 -30.94
C SER A 125 -3.49 -6.80 -32.09
N MET A 126 -3.60 -5.52 -31.76
CA MET A 126 -3.69 -4.40 -32.72
C MET A 126 -2.38 -3.60 -32.79
N HIS A 127 -1.54 -3.69 -31.76
CA HIS A 127 -0.36 -2.85 -31.52
C HIS A 127 0.89 -3.69 -31.22
N TRP A 128 1.12 -4.75 -32.00
CA TRP A 128 2.26 -5.67 -31.89
C TRP A 128 3.65 -5.01 -31.72
N SER A 129 3.90 -3.91 -32.43
CA SER A 129 5.15 -3.13 -32.37
C SER A 129 5.42 -2.52 -31.01
N ASP A 130 4.41 -2.41 -30.15
CA ASP A 130 4.50 -1.75 -28.85
C ASP A 130 4.81 -2.74 -27.73
N SER A 131 5.00 -4.01 -28.06
CA SER A 131 5.53 -5.00 -27.12
C SER A 131 6.94 -4.59 -26.65
N LEU A 132 7.23 -4.85 -25.37
CA LEU A 132 8.56 -4.68 -24.80
C LEU A 132 9.41 -5.91 -25.08
N ASN A 133 10.56 -5.72 -25.70
CA ASN A 133 11.53 -6.79 -25.93
C ASN A 133 12.36 -7.09 -24.67
N SER A 134 13.16 -8.17 -24.69
CA SER A 134 13.94 -8.61 -23.52
C SER A 134 15.00 -7.59 -23.07
N GLU A 135 15.58 -6.85 -24.01
CA GLU A 135 16.57 -5.81 -23.72
C GLU A 135 15.91 -4.60 -23.03
N GLU A 136 14.80 -4.10 -23.59
CA GLU A 136 14.02 -2.99 -23.03
C GLU A 136 13.55 -3.31 -21.59
N ARG A 137 13.04 -4.52 -21.36
CA ARG A 137 12.67 -4.97 -20.00
C ARG A 137 13.86 -4.95 -19.05
N THR A 138 15.01 -5.46 -19.50
CA THR A 138 16.23 -5.49 -18.68
C THR A 138 16.72 -4.09 -18.35
N GLN A 139 16.68 -3.17 -19.33
CA GLN A 139 17.05 -1.77 -19.12
C GLN A 139 16.13 -1.09 -18.08
N ILE A 140 14.82 -1.27 -18.19
CA ILE A 140 13.85 -0.75 -17.21
C ILE A 140 14.12 -1.32 -15.81
N LEU A 141 14.26 -2.64 -15.68
CA LEU A 141 14.47 -3.29 -14.38
C LEU A 141 15.80 -2.89 -13.73
N ASN A 142 16.88 -2.75 -14.52
CA ASN A 142 18.16 -2.30 -14.00
C ASN A 142 18.10 -0.84 -13.54
N TRP A 143 17.45 0.03 -14.31
CA TRP A 143 17.21 1.41 -13.89
C TRP A 143 16.39 1.50 -12.60
N ILE A 144 15.30 0.73 -12.46
CA ILE A 144 14.51 0.69 -11.22
C ILE A 144 15.37 0.33 -10.01
N LYS A 145 16.27 -0.66 -10.17
CA LYS A 145 17.21 -1.05 -9.11
C LYS A 145 18.16 0.09 -8.75
N SER A 146 18.69 0.79 -9.76
CA SER A 146 19.54 1.97 -9.55
C SER A 146 18.81 3.07 -8.79
N GLU A 147 17.58 3.43 -9.22
CA GLU A 147 16.79 4.49 -8.58
C GLU A 147 16.51 4.20 -7.10
N ARG A 148 16.10 2.96 -6.78
CA ARG A 148 15.86 2.57 -5.38
C ARG A 148 17.12 2.65 -4.52
N ALA A 149 18.27 2.33 -5.09
CA ALA A 149 19.54 2.32 -4.36
C ALA A 149 20.07 3.72 -4.02
N ILE A 150 19.60 4.78 -4.70
CA ILE A 150 20.02 6.17 -4.41
C ILE A 150 19.45 6.64 -3.06
N TYR A 151 18.20 6.29 -2.76
CA TYR A 151 17.50 6.72 -1.55
C TYR A 151 16.89 5.52 -0.80
N PRO A 152 17.73 4.67 -0.18
CA PRO A 152 17.22 3.56 0.61
C PRO A 152 16.48 4.12 1.84
N TRP A 153 15.36 3.50 2.19
CA TRP A 153 14.57 3.89 3.36
C TRP A 153 15.30 3.64 4.69
N SER A 154 16.32 2.77 4.66
CA SER A 154 17.12 2.43 5.84
C SER A 154 18.60 2.58 5.53
N LYS A 155 19.33 3.14 6.49
CA LYS A 155 20.79 3.25 6.46
C LYS A 155 21.47 1.91 6.76
N ASP A 156 20.76 0.98 7.39
CA ASP A 156 21.30 -0.31 7.83
C ASP A 156 21.32 -1.36 6.72
N THR A 157 20.73 -1.08 5.56
CA THR A 157 20.65 -2.04 4.45
C THR A 157 22.02 -2.23 3.80
N VAL A 158 22.46 -3.49 3.68
CA VAL A 158 23.71 -3.80 2.97
C VAL A 158 23.60 -3.50 1.48
N GLN A 159 24.73 -3.17 0.84
CA GLN A 159 24.77 -2.69 -0.55
C GLN A 159 23.98 -3.58 -1.53
N LYS A 160 24.12 -4.91 -1.43
CA LYS A 160 23.41 -5.87 -2.30
C LYS A 160 21.87 -5.79 -2.21
N ASN A 161 21.34 -5.30 -1.08
CA ASN A 161 19.90 -5.25 -0.80
C ASN A 161 19.31 -3.83 -0.91
N LYS A 162 20.11 -2.79 -1.22
CA LYS A 162 19.61 -1.41 -1.32
C LYS A 162 18.56 -1.21 -2.42
N ALA A 163 18.58 -2.04 -3.45
CA ALA A 163 17.63 -2.02 -4.55
C ALA A 163 16.33 -2.79 -4.27
N GLU A 164 16.25 -3.50 -3.14
CA GLU A 164 15.08 -4.29 -2.79
C GLU A 164 13.85 -3.39 -2.53
N PRO A 165 12.64 -3.78 -2.98
CA PRO A 165 11.43 -2.99 -2.77
C PRO A 165 11.03 -2.88 -1.30
N VAL A 166 11.64 -3.68 -0.42
CA VAL A 166 11.47 -3.66 1.03
C VAL A 166 12.81 -3.36 1.68
N GLN A 167 12.76 -2.58 2.76
CA GLN A 167 13.92 -2.16 3.54
C GLN A 167 13.70 -2.54 5.01
N PRO A 168 14.77 -2.79 5.80
CA PRO A 168 14.63 -3.13 7.20
C PRO A 168 14.14 -1.93 8.02
N LEU A 169 13.30 -2.19 9.02
CA LEU A 169 12.94 -1.18 10.02
C LEU A 169 14.19 -0.75 10.81
N PRO A 170 14.38 0.53 11.15
CA PRO A 170 15.53 0.99 11.92
C PRO A 170 15.52 0.35 13.32
N LEU A 171 16.71 0.06 13.87
CA LEU A 171 16.83 -0.56 15.19
C LEU A 171 16.39 0.35 16.35
N THR A 172 16.48 1.67 16.14
CA THR A 172 16.13 2.69 17.13
C THR A 172 15.32 3.81 16.48
N THR A 173 14.64 4.59 17.32
CA THR A 173 13.99 5.84 16.92
C THR A 173 14.64 7.00 17.67
N ASP A 174 14.63 8.18 17.06
CA ASP A 174 15.09 9.41 17.70
C ASP A 174 13.85 10.19 18.18
N LEU A 175 13.40 9.87 19.40
CA LEU A 175 12.20 10.43 20.03
C LEU A 175 12.54 10.88 21.45
N ASP A 176 11.79 11.84 21.98
CA ASP A 176 11.91 12.28 23.37
C ASP A 176 11.31 11.22 24.31
N ASP A 177 12.18 10.48 25.01
CA ASP A 177 11.80 9.41 25.93
C ASP A 177 10.77 9.84 26.99
N ASN A 178 10.80 11.09 27.45
CA ASN A 178 9.83 11.58 28.44
C ASN A 178 8.44 11.76 27.82
N LYS A 179 8.37 12.20 26.55
CA LYS A 179 7.11 12.29 25.82
C LYS A 179 6.60 10.91 25.43
N VAL A 180 7.48 9.97 25.09
CA VAL A 180 7.13 8.56 24.87
C VAL A 180 6.51 7.98 26.14
N ALA A 181 7.11 8.18 27.31
CA ALA A 181 6.57 7.70 28.59
C ALA A 181 5.20 8.33 28.93
N LEU A 182 5.03 9.64 28.70
CA LEU A 182 3.74 10.31 28.88
C LEU A 182 2.67 9.74 27.93
N GLY A 183 3.03 9.53 26.66
CA GLY A 183 2.15 8.95 25.65
C GLY A 183 1.76 7.51 25.97
N ASP A 184 2.70 6.69 26.43
CA ASP A 184 2.48 5.30 26.87
C ASP A 184 1.45 5.26 28.00
N LYS A 185 1.62 6.15 28.98
CA LYS A 185 0.67 6.28 30.08
C LYS A 185 -0.73 6.63 29.57
N LEU A 186 -0.86 7.64 28.72
CA LEU A 186 -2.14 8.06 28.14
C LEU A 186 -2.78 6.95 27.29
N PHE A 187 -1.98 6.20 26.53
CA PHE A 187 -2.43 5.08 25.70
C PHE A 187 -3.08 3.97 26.52
N HIS A 188 -2.60 3.76 27.75
CA HIS A 188 -3.11 2.75 28.68
C HIS A 188 -4.18 3.29 29.66
N ASP A 189 -4.39 4.61 29.72
CA ASP A 189 -5.27 5.25 30.71
C ASP A 189 -6.74 5.25 30.28
N THR A 190 -7.61 4.75 31.15
CA THR A 190 -9.05 4.72 30.87
C THR A 190 -9.74 6.06 31.04
N LEU A 191 -9.09 7.07 31.63
CA LEU A 191 -9.60 8.44 31.78
C LEU A 191 -9.88 9.13 30.44
N LEU A 192 -9.41 8.57 29.33
CA LEU A 192 -9.76 9.03 27.99
C LEU A 192 -11.17 8.60 27.56
N SER A 193 -11.76 7.56 28.14
CA SER A 193 -13.11 7.08 27.78
C SER A 193 -14.23 7.75 28.58
N GLY A 194 -15.44 7.74 28.03
CA GLY A 194 -16.60 8.44 28.60
C GLY A 194 -17.02 7.92 29.98
N ASP A 195 -16.82 6.62 30.23
CA ASP A 195 -17.20 5.92 31.47
C ASP A 195 -16.00 5.35 32.25
N ASN A 196 -14.77 5.72 31.86
CA ASN A 196 -13.52 5.24 32.46
C ASN A 196 -13.28 3.71 32.33
N THR A 197 -13.86 3.04 31.34
CA THR A 197 -13.71 1.58 31.15
C THR A 197 -12.74 1.17 30.05
N LEU A 198 -12.44 2.06 29.09
CA LEU A 198 -11.62 1.75 27.91
C LEU A 198 -10.42 2.67 27.77
N SER A 199 -9.32 2.13 27.26
CA SER A 199 -8.14 2.86 26.79
C SER A 199 -7.77 2.42 25.38
N CYS A 200 -6.77 3.04 24.75
CA CYS A 200 -6.28 2.59 23.44
C CYS A 200 -5.83 1.13 23.49
N ALA A 201 -5.18 0.73 24.59
CA ALA A 201 -4.71 -0.63 24.83
C ALA A 201 -5.84 -1.68 24.94
N SER A 202 -7.09 -1.28 25.16
CA SER A 202 -8.24 -2.19 25.15
C SER A 202 -8.48 -2.79 23.76
N CYS A 203 -8.27 -2.01 22.70
CA CYS A 203 -8.42 -2.45 21.30
C CYS A 203 -7.07 -2.71 20.60
N HIS A 204 -5.99 -2.12 21.10
CA HIS A 204 -4.64 -2.21 20.53
C HIS A 204 -3.64 -2.77 21.55
N SER A 205 -3.91 -3.98 22.04
CA SER A 205 -3.08 -4.60 23.07
C SER A 205 -1.68 -4.92 22.52
N LEU A 206 -0.65 -4.35 23.14
CA LEU A 206 0.74 -4.58 22.76
C LEU A 206 1.15 -6.06 22.93
N THR A 207 0.47 -6.80 23.80
CA THR A 207 0.67 -8.25 23.98
C THR A 207 -0.07 -9.11 22.95
N LYS A 208 -0.89 -8.52 22.09
CA LYS A 208 -1.65 -9.17 21.01
C LYS A 208 -1.31 -8.57 19.64
N GLY A 209 -0.02 -8.33 19.41
CA GLY A 209 0.45 -7.75 18.15
C GLY A 209 -0.05 -6.33 17.87
N GLY A 210 -0.47 -5.57 18.90
CA GLY A 210 -0.99 -4.21 18.75
C GLY A 210 -2.44 -4.16 18.25
N THR A 211 -3.18 -5.26 18.39
CA THR A 211 -4.60 -5.42 18.02
C THR A 211 -5.40 -5.98 19.20
N ASP A 212 -6.69 -6.24 19.01
CA ASP A 212 -7.55 -6.96 19.97
C ASP A 212 -7.66 -8.46 19.67
N GLN A 213 -7.21 -8.87 18.48
CA GLN A 213 -7.39 -10.21 17.89
C GLN A 213 -8.86 -10.64 17.80
N LEU A 214 -9.75 -9.68 17.52
CA LEU A 214 -11.17 -9.89 17.28
C LEU A 214 -11.53 -9.56 15.83
N SER A 215 -12.64 -10.09 15.33
CA SER A 215 -13.15 -9.69 14.01
C SER A 215 -13.46 -8.20 13.96
N VAL A 216 -14.10 -7.67 14.99
CA VAL A 216 -14.34 -6.24 15.18
C VAL A 216 -14.14 -5.86 16.65
N ALA A 217 -13.79 -4.59 16.90
CA ALA A 217 -13.55 -4.08 18.23
C ALA A 217 -14.81 -4.09 19.10
N THR A 218 -14.65 -4.31 20.41
CA THR A 218 -15.70 -4.04 21.40
C THR A 218 -15.43 -2.69 22.06
N GLY A 219 -16.32 -1.72 21.81
CA GLY A 219 -16.26 -0.38 22.38
C GLY A 219 -17.11 -0.18 23.63
N ILE A 220 -17.34 1.09 23.96
CA ILE A 220 -17.94 1.52 25.23
C ILE A 220 -19.33 0.91 25.41
N ARG A 221 -19.61 0.43 26.64
CA ARG A 221 -20.84 -0.32 26.98
C ARG A 221 -21.05 -1.61 26.17
N GLY A 222 -19.98 -2.22 25.66
CA GLY A 222 -20.05 -3.51 24.94
C GLY A 222 -20.52 -3.41 23.48
N GLN A 223 -20.59 -2.20 22.92
CA GLN A 223 -20.97 -1.99 21.53
C GLN A 223 -19.95 -2.63 20.58
N GLN A 224 -20.43 -3.28 19.52
CA GLN A 224 -19.54 -3.84 18.50
C GLN A 224 -19.22 -2.78 17.43
N GLY A 225 -17.95 -2.63 17.13
CA GLY A 225 -17.48 -1.79 16.03
C GLY A 225 -17.81 -2.40 14.66
N PRO A 226 -17.68 -1.63 13.57
CA PRO A 226 -18.00 -2.12 12.23
C PRO A 226 -16.81 -2.73 11.49
N ILE A 227 -15.59 -2.66 12.05
CA ILE A 227 -14.33 -2.92 11.33
C ILE A 227 -13.28 -3.50 12.27
N ASN A 228 -12.36 -4.30 11.73
CA ASN A 228 -11.22 -4.88 12.43
C ASN A 228 -10.21 -3.79 12.85
N SER A 229 -9.70 -3.90 14.08
CA SER A 229 -8.68 -3.01 14.66
C SER A 229 -7.30 -3.27 14.04
N PRO A 230 -6.76 -2.37 13.19
CA PRO A 230 -5.41 -2.56 12.64
C PRO A 230 -4.34 -2.42 13.73
N THR A 231 -3.16 -2.99 13.51
CA THR A 231 -2.07 -2.88 14.48
C THR A 231 -1.54 -1.45 14.63
N VAL A 232 -1.21 -1.05 15.87
CA VAL A 232 -0.45 0.17 16.17
C VAL A 232 1.06 0.04 15.88
N PHE A 233 1.58 -1.19 15.82
CA PHE A 233 3.00 -1.40 15.55
C PHE A 233 3.36 -0.97 14.12
N ASN A 234 4.40 -0.14 14.00
CA ASN A 234 4.89 0.43 12.75
C ASN A 234 3.87 1.33 12.02
N ALA A 235 2.76 1.74 12.67
CA ALA A 235 1.72 2.56 12.06
C ALA A 235 2.21 3.95 11.64
N MET A 236 3.35 4.41 12.19
CA MET A 236 4.02 5.64 11.77
C MET A 236 4.46 5.65 10.30
N TYR A 237 4.61 4.49 9.67
CA TYR A 237 4.96 4.38 8.25
C TYR A 237 3.75 4.48 7.32
N ASN A 238 2.53 4.49 7.86
CA ASN A 238 1.35 4.70 7.05
C ASN A 238 1.31 6.14 6.52
N LEU A 239 0.93 6.31 5.26
CA LEU A 239 0.74 7.61 4.61
C LEU A 239 -0.44 8.41 5.18
N ALA A 240 -1.35 7.71 5.88
CA ALA A 240 -2.56 8.17 6.56
C ALA A 240 -3.05 7.04 7.48
N GLN A 241 -3.88 7.32 8.46
CA GLN A 241 -4.38 6.33 9.41
C GLN A 241 -5.84 5.91 9.12
N PHE A 242 -6.27 4.82 9.75
CA PHE A 242 -7.48 4.03 9.45
C PHE A 242 -7.46 3.32 8.09
N TRP A 243 -8.38 2.37 7.90
CA TRP A 243 -8.52 1.58 6.67
C TRP A 243 -8.87 2.42 5.44
N ASP A 244 -9.64 3.50 5.60
CA ASP A 244 -10.05 4.43 4.53
C ASP A 244 -9.05 5.60 4.35
N GLY A 245 -8.09 5.75 5.26
CA GLY A 245 -7.11 6.83 5.26
C GLY A 245 -7.70 8.20 5.60
N ARG A 246 -8.74 8.27 6.44
CA ARG A 246 -9.43 9.52 6.78
C ARG A 246 -8.66 10.45 7.73
N ALA A 247 -7.72 9.93 8.51
CA ALA A 247 -6.87 10.71 9.39
C ALA A 247 -5.48 10.88 8.78
N LYS A 248 -4.95 12.10 8.74
CA LYS A 248 -3.70 12.40 8.01
C LYS A 248 -2.46 11.81 8.67
N ASP A 249 -2.45 11.67 9.99
CA ASP A 249 -1.34 11.20 10.80
C ASP A 249 -1.84 10.56 12.12
N LEU A 250 -0.91 10.08 12.96
CA LEU A 250 -1.22 9.45 14.25
C LEU A 250 -1.89 10.42 15.25
N GLN A 251 -1.49 11.69 15.25
CA GLN A 251 -2.06 12.68 16.16
C GLN A 251 -3.53 12.97 15.82
N ASP A 252 -3.84 13.12 14.53
CA ASP A 252 -5.20 13.28 14.03
C ASP A 252 -6.03 12.00 14.28
N GLN A 253 -5.42 10.82 14.15
CA GLN A 253 -6.05 9.54 14.45
C GLN A 253 -6.45 9.43 15.92
N ALA A 254 -5.54 9.73 16.86
CA ALA A 254 -5.78 9.60 18.30
C ALA A 254 -6.95 10.46 18.80
N ALA A 255 -7.28 11.54 18.07
CA ALA A 255 -8.43 12.38 18.36
C ALA A 255 -9.79 11.68 18.16
N GLY A 256 -9.85 10.73 17.21
CA GLY A 256 -11.07 10.09 16.72
C GLY A 256 -11.70 9.13 17.73
N PRO A 257 -10.99 8.06 18.17
CA PRO A 257 -11.54 7.04 19.06
C PRO A 257 -12.12 7.58 20.36
N VAL A 258 -11.43 8.56 20.95
CA VAL A 258 -11.86 9.25 22.17
C VAL A 258 -13.27 9.83 22.02
N ALA A 259 -13.58 10.45 20.86
CA ALA A 259 -14.85 11.10 20.61
C ALA A 259 -15.91 10.20 19.96
N ASN A 260 -15.53 9.03 19.45
CA ASN A 260 -16.45 8.14 18.74
C ASN A 260 -17.42 7.45 19.73
N PRO A 261 -18.75 7.62 19.59
CA PRO A 261 -19.74 7.05 20.52
C PRO A 261 -19.79 5.51 20.56
N GLY A 262 -19.30 4.85 19.51
CA GLY A 262 -19.16 3.40 19.42
C GLY A 262 -17.80 2.87 19.90
N GLU A 263 -16.82 3.74 20.13
CA GLU A 263 -15.48 3.37 20.62
C GLU A 263 -15.30 3.82 22.08
N MET A 264 -14.72 4.99 22.35
CA MET A 264 -14.50 5.46 23.74
C MET A 264 -15.57 6.44 24.25
N GLY A 265 -16.39 7.00 23.37
CA GLY A 265 -17.62 7.75 23.70
C GLY A 265 -17.45 8.94 24.65
N ALA A 266 -16.29 9.60 24.65
CA ALA A 266 -16.01 10.74 25.52
C ALA A 266 -16.22 12.09 24.82
N ILE A 267 -16.33 13.15 25.62
CA ILE A 267 -16.28 14.53 25.15
C ILE A 267 -14.92 15.10 25.57
N TRP A 268 -14.13 15.55 24.59
CA TRP A 268 -12.76 16.04 24.83
C TRP A 268 -12.66 17.08 25.95
N LYS A 269 -13.61 18.01 26.06
CA LYS A 269 -13.64 18.99 27.17
C LYS A 269 -13.62 18.31 28.54
N LYS A 270 -14.45 17.28 28.75
CA LYS A 270 -14.51 16.51 30.00
C LYS A 270 -13.25 15.68 30.23
N VAL A 271 -12.67 15.11 29.16
CA VAL A 271 -11.39 14.39 29.24
C VAL A 271 -10.30 15.31 29.78
N ILE A 272 -10.16 16.52 29.22
CA ILE A 272 -9.16 17.49 29.67
C ILE A 272 -9.41 17.95 31.10
N GLU A 273 -10.67 18.18 31.49
CA GLU A 273 -11.03 18.50 32.88
C GLU A 273 -10.59 17.40 33.84
N ARG A 274 -10.84 16.11 33.52
CA ARG A 274 -10.39 14.97 34.34
C ARG A 274 -8.88 14.88 34.43
N LEU A 275 -8.17 14.96 33.29
CA LEU A 275 -6.69 14.89 33.28
C LEU A 275 -6.07 16.02 34.11
N LYS A 276 -6.67 17.22 34.11
CA LYS A 276 -6.24 18.34 34.96
C LYS A 276 -6.45 18.12 36.46
N GLN A 277 -7.26 17.15 36.88
CA GLN A 277 -7.42 16.79 38.30
C GLN A 277 -6.38 15.77 38.78
N VAL A 278 -5.54 15.23 37.89
CA VAL A 278 -4.50 14.26 38.24
C VAL A 278 -3.16 14.99 38.39
N PRO A 279 -2.59 15.11 39.61
CA PRO A 279 -1.36 15.88 39.84
C PRO A 279 -0.19 15.43 38.98
N GLU A 280 -0.09 14.12 38.72
CA GLU A 280 0.97 13.56 37.88
C GLU A 280 0.90 14.08 36.44
N TYR A 281 -0.30 14.16 35.84
CA TYR A 281 -0.45 14.75 34.50
C TYR A 281 -0.16 16.25 34.50
N GLN A 282 -0.57 17.00 35.54
CA GLN A 282 -0.22 18.42 35.64
C GLN A 282 1.30 18.63 35.59
N ASN A 283 2.04 17.83 36.37
CA ASN A 283 3.49 17.89 36.42
C ASN A 283 4.11 17.53 35.06
N SER A 284 3.77 16.36 34.48
CA SER A 284 4.33 15.93 33.19
C SER A 284 4.05 16.93 32.07
N PHE A 285 2.84 17.47 31.99
CA PHE A 285 2.50 18.44 30.94
C PHE A 285 3.12 19.82 31.17
N SER A 286 3.30 20.26 32.42
CA SER A 286 4.03 21.51 32.69
C SER A 286 5.49 21.45 32.25
N GLN A 287 6.12 20.27 32.38
CA GLN A 287 7.51 20.04 31.96
C GLN A 287 7.63 19.86 30.45
N LEU A 288 6.77 19.04 29.85
CA LEU A 288 6.90 18.63 28.43
C LEU A 288 6.17 19.57 27.46
N TYR A 289 5.22 20.35 27.94
CA TYR A 289 4.42 21.30 27.18
C TYR A 289 4.22 22.64 27.94
N PRO A 290 5.29 23.35 28.33
CA PRO A 290 5.21 24.49 29.26
C PRO A 290 4.32 25.65 28.78
N VAL A 291 4.15 25.81 27.46
CA VAL A 291 3.31 26.87 26.88
C VAL A 291 1.84 26.46 26.78
N SER A 292 1.57 25.23 26.33
CA SER A 292 0.21 24.78 26.00
C SER A 292 -0.49 24.07 27.16
N GLY A 293 0.28 23.39 28.04
CA GLY A 293 -0.25 22.56 29.11
C GLY A 293 -1.09 21.37 28.61
N ILE A 294 -2.07 20.95 29.42
CA ILE A 294 -2.98 19.84 29.10
C ILE A 294 -4.10 20.34 28.17
N THR A 295 -4.03 19.96 26.90
CA THR A 295 -5.02 20.26 25.85
C THR A 295 -5.27 19.03 25.00
N LYS A 296 -6.35 19.02 24.20
CA LYS A 296 -6.58 17.94 23.22
C LYS A 296 -5.34 17.74 22.34
N ALA A 297 -4.78 18.82 21.80
CA ALA A 297 -3.64 18.78 20.89
C ALA A 297 -2.41 18.13 21.53
N THR A 298 -2.04 18.56 22.74
CA THR A 298 -0.86 18.04 23.45
C THR A 298 -1.06 16.61 23.97
N VAL A 299 -2.29 16.22 24.35
CA VAL A 299 -2.63 14.84 24.68
C VAL A 299 -2.46 13.93 23.47
N THR A 300 -3.04 14.31 22.32
CA THR A 300 -2.90 13.53 21.09
C THR A 300 -1.46 13.52 20.55
N ASP A 301 -0.68 14.59 20.76
CA ASP A 301 0.75 14.65 20.39
C ASP A 301 1.56 13.64 21.20
N ALA A 302 1.37 13.60 22.52
CA ALA A 302 2.04 12.63 23.39
C ALA A 302 1.73 11.19 22.98
N ILE A 303 0.45 10.86 22.75
CA ILE A 303 0.04 9.53 22.27
C ILE A 303 0.71 9.20 20.93
N ALA A 304 0.68 10.14 19.96
CA ALA A 304 1.30 9.92 18.66
C ALA A 304 2.83 9.72 18.75
N ILE A 305 3.51 10.39 19.68
CA ILE A 305 4.95 10.19 19.93
C ILE A 305 5.20 8.80 20.49
N PHE A 306 4.37 8.33 21.43
CA PHE A 306 4.44 6.95 21.90
C PHE A 306 4.20 5.96 20.76
N GLU A 307 3.18 6.15 19.93
CA GLU A 307 2.91 5.25 18.79
C GLU A 307 4.05 5.22 17.76
N LYS A 308 4.77 6.33 17.56
CA LYS A 308 6.00 6.35 16.75
C LYS A 308 7.12 5.50 17.36
N SER A 309 7.15 5.33 18.67
CA SER A 309 8.12 4.45 19.35
C SER A 309 7.77 2.96 19.20
N LEU A 310 6.54 2.62 18.80
CA LEU A 310 6.06 1.25 18.62
C LEU A 310 6.58 0.64 17.31
N LEU A 311 7.90 0.59 17.17
CA LEU A 311 8.58 -0.16 16.12
C LEU A 311 8.83 -1.60 16.54
N THR A 312 8.86 -2.49 15.55
CA THR A 312 9.22 -3.90 15.74
C THR A 312 10.37 -4.30 14.83
N PRO A 313 11.59 -3.80 15.06
CA PRO A 313 12.74 -4.13 14.23
C PRO A 313 13.24 -5.56 14.49
N ASN A 314 14.37 -5.90 13.89
CA ASN A 314 15.08 -7.16 14.12
C ASN A 314 14.24 -8.42 13.82
N SER A 315 13.26 -8.33 12.92
CA SER A 315 12.64 -9.53 12.36
C SER A 315 13.69 -10.38 11.61
N LYS A 316 13.42 -11.68 11.43
CA LYS A 316 14.31 -12.55 10.61
C LYS A 316 14.58 -11.92 9.24
N PHE A 317 13.54 -11.34 8.63
CA PHE A 317 13.67 -10.67 7.34
C PHE A 317 14.54 -9.42 7.41
N ASP A 318 14.43 -8.63 8.48
CA ASP A 318 15.29 -7.45 8.64
C ASP A 318 16.77 -7.82 8.80
N ARG A 319 17.06 -8.90 9.54
CA ARG A 319 18.44 -9.42 9.66
C ARG A 319 18.99 -9.86 8.31
N TYR A 320 18.17 -10.49 7.47
CA TYR A 320 18.52 -10.82 6.10
C TYR A 320 18.81 -9.58 5.24
N LEU A 321 17.96 -8.56 5.33
CA LEU A 321 18.17 -7.29 4.63
C LEU A 321 19.45 -6.56 5.09
N ARG A 322 19.86 -6.74 6.35
CA ARG A 322 21.14 -6.29 6.92
C ARG A 322 22.33 -7.20 6.62
N GLY A 323 22.17 -8.24 5.79
CA GLY A 323 23.27 -9.06 5.28
C GLY A 323 23.48 -10.39 5.97
N ASN A 324 22.70 -10.74 7.00
CA ASN A 324 22.70 -12.10 7.54
C ASN A 324 21.92 -13.04 6.61
N ASP A 325 22.60 -13.57 5.59
CA ASP A 325 21.98 -14.46 4.59
C ASP A 325 21.39 -15.74 5.20
N GLU A 326 21.89 -16.18 6.35
CA GLU A 326 21.44 -17.39 7.05
C GLU A 326 20.19 -17.14 7.90
N ALA A 327 19.77 -15.88 8.10
CA ALA A 327 18.56 -15.54 8.84
C ALA A 327 17.28 -16.08 8.18
N LEU A 328 17.33 -16.35 6.86
CA LEU A 328 16.27 -17.00 6.10
C LEU A 328 16.71 -18.37 5.58
N SER A 329 15.86 -19.36 5.78
CA SER A 329 15.89 -20.64 5.08
C SER A 329 15.62 -20.48 3.58
N LEU A 330 15.93 -21.53 2.81
CA LEU A 330 15.66 -21.56 1.38
C LEU A 330 14.15 -21.39 1.06
N LYS A 331 13.27 -21.96 1.90
CA LYS A 331 11.81 -21.85 1.73
C LYS A 331 11.34 -20.40 1.93
N GLU A 332 11.83 -19.72 2.97
CA GLU A 332 11.52 -18.31 3.23
C GLU A 332 12.06 -17.40 2.11
N LYS A 333 13.26 -17.69 1.57
CA LYS A 333 13.81 -16.98 0.40
C LYS A 333 12.96 -17.18 -0.86
N LYS A 334 12.49 -18.41 -1.14
CA LYS A 334 11.55 -18.68 -2.24
C LYS A 334 10.23 -17.92 -2.06
N GLY A 335 9.72 -17.89 -0.82
CA GLY A 335 8.55 -17.09 -0.46
C GLY A 335 8.73 -15.60 -0.72
N TYR A 336 9.89 -15.05 -0.36
CA TYR A 336 10.21 -13.65 -0.64
C TYR A 336 10.29 -13.35 -2.14
N LEU A 337 10.89 -14.25 -2.95
CA LEU A 337 10.92 -14.09 -4.40
C LEU A 337 9.52 -14.06 -5.01
N LEU A 338 8.64 -14.96 -4.55
CA LEU A 338 7.24 -14.98 -4.99
C LEU A 338 6.48 -13.71 -4.54
N PHE A 339 6.71 -13.26 -3.31
CA PHE A 339 6.14 -12.02 -2.78
C PHE A 339 6.58 -10.80 -3.60
N LYS A 340 7.87 -10.70 -3.95
CA LYS A 340 8.38 -9.62 -4.81
C LYS A 340 7.69 -9.61 -6.18
N GLN A 341 7.50 -10.79 -6.74
CA GLN A 341 6.87 -10.92 -8.04
C GLN A 341 5.41 -10.47 -8.00
N ASP A 342 4.64 -10.84 -6.97
CA ASP A 342 3.19 -10.76 -7.02
C ASP A 342 2.57 -9.68 -6.10
N CYS A 343 3.22 -9.37 -4.98
CA CYS A 343 2.63 -8.58 -3.90
C CYS A 343 3.28 -7.20 -3.73
N ALA A 344 4.56 -7.06 -4.09
CA ALA A 344 5.36 -5.86 -3.82
C ALA A 344 4.96 -4.62 -4.63
N SER A 345 4.01 -4.71 -5.57
CA SER A 345 3.41 -3.53 -6.23
C SER A 345 2.56 -2.68 -5.29
N CYS A 346 2.06 -3.29 -4.21
CA CYS A 346 1.22 -2.67 -3.19
C CYS A 346 1.89 -2.73 -1.80
N HIS A 347 2.53 -3.87 -1.49
CA HIS A 347 3.20 -4.11 -0.21
C HIS A 347 4.72 -3.89 -0.30
N PHE A 348 5.15 -2.63 -0.30
CA PHE A 348 6.55 -2.21 -0.38
C PHE A 348 6.93 -1.26 0.75
N GLY A 349 8.20 -0.86 0.81
CA GLY A 349 8.74 0.03 1.85
C GLY A 349 8.96 -0.68 3.20
N PRO A 350 9.33 0.04 4.26
CA PRO A 350 9.78 -0.55 5.53
C PRO A 350 8.75 -1.43 6.22
N ALA A 351 7.47 -1.06 6.12
CA ALA A 351 6.35 -1.77 6.74
C ALA A 351 5.62 -2.75 5.80
N LEU A 352 6.11 -2.90 4.55
CA LEU A 352 5.50 -3.74 3.50
C LEU A 352 4.01 -3.41 3.29
N GLY A 353 3.69 -2.13 3.18
CA GLY A 353 2.32 -1.63 3.18
C GLY A 353 2.25 -0.25 3.81
N GLY A 354 1.05 0.32 3.85
CA GLY A 354 0.79 1.64 4.40
C GLY A 354 1.13 2.80 3.47
N LEU A 355 1.67 2.55 2.27
CA LEU A 355 2.20 3.59 1.36
C LEU A 355 1.37 3.80 0.09
N SER A 356 0.22 3.13 -0.04
CA SER A 356 -0.74 3.41 -1.10
C SER A 356 -2.18 3.09 -0.66
N TYR A 357 -3.12 3.57 -1.48
CA TYR A 357 -4.49 3.09 -1.49
C TYR A 357 -4.70 2.19 -2.70
N GLU A 358 -5.32 1.04 -2.50
CA GLU A 358 -5.61 0.09 -3.56
C GLU A 358 -7.07 -0.37 -3.47
N LYS A 359 -7.66 -0.63 -4.63
CA LYS A 359 -8.97 -1.25 -4.71
C LYS A 359 -8.89 -2.68 -4.20
N MET A 360 -9.82 -3.09 -3.34
CA MET A 360 -9.98 -4.47 -2.92
C MET A 360 -10.76 -5.24 -3.99
N GLY A 361 -10.05 -6.07 -4.75
CA GLY A 361 -10.64 -6.85 -5.85
C GLY A 361 -10.47 -6.23 -7.23
N ILE A 362 -9.21 -6.07 -7.65
CA ILE A 362 -8.84 -5.54 -8.98
C ILE A 362 -9.10 -6.57 -10.08
N GLU A 363 -8.77 -7.83 -9.83
CA GLU A 363 -8.89 -8.93 -10.80
C GLU A 363 -10.24 -9.67 -10.65
N ARG A 364 -10.77 -9.73 -9.43
CA ARG A 364 -12.09 -10.31 -9.12
C ARG A 364 -12.77 -9.52 -8.01
N ASN A 365 -14.10 -9.41 -8.07
CA ASN A 365 -14.88 -8.71 -7.06
C ASN A 365 -14.79 -9.46 -5.70
N TYR A 366 -14.04 -8.90 -4.76
CA TYR A 366 -13.87 -9.47 -3.42
C TYR A 366 -15.19 -9.56 -2.66
N PHE A 367 -16.02 -8.50 -2.68
CA PHE A 367 -17.25 -8.44 -1.89
C PHE A 367 -18.30 -9.44 -2.36
N ALA A 368 -18.39 -9.66 -3.68
CA ALA A 368 -19.21 -10.72 -4.24
C ALA A 368 -18.70 -12.12 -3.84
N MET A 369 -17.37 -12.30 -3.77
CA MET A 369 -16.74 -13.57 -3.39
C MET A 369 -16.85 -13.86 -1.89
N ARG A 370 -16.77 -12.83 -1.05
CA ARG A 370 -16.89 -12.92 0.42
C ARG A 370 -18.27 -13.43 0.84
N GLY A 371 -19.31 -13.03 0.13
CA GLY A 371 -20.68 -13.52 0.33
C GLY A 371 -21.39 -12.99 1.58
N SER A 372 -20.73 -12.22 2.45
CA SER A 372 -21.40 -11.52 3.55
C SER A 372 -22.01 -10.19 3.10
N GLU A 373 -22.98 -9.71 3.87
CA GLU A 373 -23.67 -8.44 3.58
C GLU A 373 -22.68 -7.27 3.49
N MET A 374 -23.00 -6.33 2.60
CA MET A 374 -22.24 -5.10 2.45
C MET A 374 -22.62 -4.14 3.58
N THR A 375 -21.62 -3.53 4.19
CA THR A 375 -21.75 -2.50 5.23
C THR A 375 -21.16 -1.18 4.76
N GLU A 376 -21.41 -0.09 5.47
CA GLU A 376 -20.84 1.23 5.11
C GLU A 376 -19.31 1.20 5.06
N VAL A 377 -18.64 0.43 5.93
CA VAL A 377 -17.17 0.37 5.93
C VAL A 377 -16.58 -0.29 4.70
N ASP A 378 -17.36 -1.11 4.00
CA ASP A 378 -16.93 -1.78 2.76
C ASP A 378 -16.74 -0.79 1.60
N ASP A 379 -17.37 0.39 1.66
CA ASP A 379 -17.14 1.47 0.69
C ASP A 379 -15.74 2.06 0.79
N GLY A 380 -15.04 1.87 1.91
CA GLY A 380 -13.66 2.28 2.12
C GLY A 380 -13.47 3.78 1.93
N ARG A 381 -12.52 4.15 1.08
CA ARG A 381 -12.12 5.55 0.84
C ARG A 381 -13.21 6.39 0.18
N PHE A 382 -14.21 5.79 -0.47
CA PHE A 382 -15.42 6.50 -0.91
C PHE A 382 -16.09 7.23 0.25
N ASN A 383 -16.07 6.70 1.47
CA ASN A 383 -16.66 7.36 2.63
C ASN A 383 -16.03 8.73 2.93
N VAL A 384 -14.77 8.91 2.54
CA VAL A 384 -14.00 10.15 2.71
C VAL A 384 -14.14 11.07 1.49
N THR A 385 -13.94 10.53 0.29
CA THR A 385 -13.80 11.36 -0.93
C THR A 385 -15.11 11.59 -1.67
N LYS A 386 -16.10 10.72 -1.45
CA LYS A 386 -17.36 10.63 -2.21
C LYS A 386 -17.19 10.43 -3.72
N ARG A 387 -15.99 10.02 -4.18
CA ARG A 387 -15.72 9.74 -5.59
C ARG A 387 -15.90 8.25 -5.85
N GLU A 388 -16.71 7.89 -6.84
CA GLU A 388 -17.01 6.49 -7.17
C GLU A 388 -15.76 5.64 -7.49
N ILE A 389 -14.72 6.26 -8.06
CA ILE A 389 -13.44 5.59 -8.32
C ILE A 389 -12.71 5.12 -7.04
N ASP A 390 -13.04 5.70 -5.88
CA ASP A 390 -12.49 5.33 -4.58
C ASP A 390 -13.38 4.34 -3.82
N ARG A 391 -14.48 3.85 -4.41
CA ARG A 391 -15.31 2.82 -3.78
C ARG A 391 -14.53 1.52 -3.68
N HIS A 392 -14.58 0.90 -2.50
CA HIS A 392 -13.83 -0.31 -2.16
C HIS A 392 -12.32 -0.13 -2.22
N VAL A 393 -11.83 1.11 -2.14
CA VAL A 393 -10.41 1.42 -2.07
C VAL A 393 -10.02 1.57 -0.61
N PHE A 394 -8.95 0.89 -0.21
CA PHE A 394 -8.46 0.90 1.18
C PHE A 394 -6.98 1.23 1.20
N LYS A 395 -6.52 1.78 2.33
CA LYS A 395 -5.10 1.84 2.63
C LYS A 395 -4.57 0.42 2.69
N VAL A 396 -3.50 0.13 1.94
CA VAL A 396 -2.84 -1.17 2.00
C VAL A 396 -2.32 -1.38 3.43
N PRO A 397 -2.70 -2.46 4.14
CA PRO A 397 -2.25 -2.67 5.51
C PRO A 397 -0.76 -3.01 5.56
N VAL A 398 -0.11 -2.70 6.69
CA VAL A 398 1.25 -3.16 6.97
C VAL A 398 1.26 -4.68 7.11
N LEU A 399 2.31 -5.35 6.63
CA LEU A 399 2.47 -6.81 6.77
C LEU A 399 3.50 -7.20 7.84
N ARG A 400 4.15 -6.22 8.46
CA ARG A 400 4.95 -6.47 9.67
C ARG A 400 4.05 -7.05 10.75
N ASN A 401 4.55 -8.10 11.40
CA ASN A 401 3.84 -8.83 12.46
C ASN A 401 2.52 -9.49 12.03
N ILE A 402 2.29 -9.69 10.74
CA ILE A 402 1.03 -10.27 10.22
C ILE A 402 0.70 -11.65 10.84
N GLU A 403 1.70 -12.41 11.30
CA GLU A 403 1.48 -13.69 11.99
C GLU A 403 0.69 -13.55 13.30
N VAL A 404 0.77 -12.41 13.98
CA VAL A 404 0.21 -12.21 15.32
C VAL A 404 -0.95 -11.20 15.34
N THR A 405 -1.48 -10.83 14.17
CA THR A 405 -2.57 -9.84 14.02
C THR A 405 -3.77 -10.42 13.28
N TYR A 406 -4.06 -11.71 13.47
CA TYR A 406 -5.32 -12.30 12.99
C TYR A 406 -6.51 -11.75 13.81
N PRO A 407 -7.74 -11.76 13.27
CA PRO A 407 -8.11 -12.09 11.89
C PRO A 407 -7.71 -11.00 10.88
N TYR A 408 -7.77 -11.35 9.59
CA TYR A 408 -7.31 -10.53 8.47
C TYR A 408 -8.46 -9.84 7.73
N PHE A 409 -8.07 -8.85 6.92
CA PHE A 409 -8.91 -7.91 6.18
C PHE A 409 -9.68 -6.94 7.09
N HIS A 410 -10.28 -5.92 6.48
CA HIS A 410 -10.95 -4.86 7.22
C HIS A 410 -12.17 -5.35 7.97
N ASP A 411 -12.81 -6.42 7.52
CA ASP A 411 -13.96 -7.05 8.17
C ASP A 411 -13.59 -8.12 9.22
N GLY A 412 -12.29 -8.46 9.35
CA GLY A 412 -11.83 -9.48 10.28
C GLY A 412 -12.46 -10.86 10.04
N SER A 413 -12.86 -11.16 8.80
CA SER A 413 -13.58 -12.40 8.45
C SER A 413 -12.67 -13.62 8.33
N ILE A 414 -11.37 -13.43 8.11
CA ILE A 414 -10.45 -14.52 7.79
C ILE A 414 -9.45 -14.75 8.93
N ASN A 415 -9.51 -15.90 9.58
CA ASN A 415 -8.58 -16.24 10.68
C ASN A 415 -7.25 -16.85 10.19
N ASN A 416 -7.23 -17.46 9.00
CA ASN A 416 -6.08 -18.22 8.51
C ASN A 416 -5.26 -17.42 7.48
N LEU A 417 -3.94 -17.30 7.71
CA LEU A 417 -3.06 -16.54 6.82
C LEU A 417 -2.98 -17.16 5.41
N SER A 418 -3.04 -18.48 5.31
CA SER A 418 -3.05 -19.20 4.03
C SER A 418 -4.28 -18.87 3.20
N GLU A 419 -5.44 -18.75 3.86
CA GLU A 419 -6.69 -18.36 3.22
C GLU A 419 -6.65 -16.90 2.76
N ALA A 420 -6.12 -16.00 3.59
CA ALA A 420 -5.92 -14.60 3.20
C ALA A 420 -5.01 -14.47 1.96
N ILE A 421 -3.94 -15.28 1.87
CA ILE A 421 -3.05 -15.35 0.70
C ILE A 421 -3.79 -15.86 -0.54
N LEU A 422 -4.59 -16.92 -0.41
CA LEU A 422 -5.37 -17.46 -1.54
C LEU A 422 -6.39 -16.44 -2.05
N ILE A 423 -7.08 -15.74 -1.15
CA ILE A 423 -8.01 -14.67 -1.49
C ILE A 423 -7.27 -13.54 -2.21
N MET A 424 -6.15 -13.04 -1.67
CA MET A 424 -5.35 -11.99 -2.30
C MET A 424 -4.82 -12.40 -3.67
N GLY A 425 -4.35 -13.64 -3.82
CA GLY A 425 -3.96 -14.21 -5.12
C GLY A 425 -5.10 -14.13 -6.13
N ALA A 426 -6.30 -14.53 -5.74
CA ALA A 426 -7.46 -14.55 -6.62
C ALA A 426 -7.99 -13.14 -6.97
N VAL A 427 -8.11 -12.26 -5.98
CA VAL A 427 -8.81 -10.97 -6.14
C VAL A 427 -7.89 -9.82 -6.56
N GLN A 428 -6.59 -9.88 -6.26
CA GLN A 428 -5.63 -8.82 -6.61
C GLN A 428 -4.64 -9.20 -7.71
N VAL A 429 -4.19 -10.46 -7.73
CA VAL A 429 -3.12 -10.90 -8.65
C VAL A 429 -3.69 -11.62 -9.87
N GLY A 430 -4.86 -12.25 -9.73
CA GLY A 430 -5.49 -13.08 -10.75
C GLY A 430 -4.88 -14.48 -10.83
N LYS A 431 -4.26 -14.95 -9.74
CA LYS A 431 -3.55 -16.24 -9.65
C LYS A 431 -4.24 -17.16 -8.64
N LYS A 432 -4.27 -18.46 -8.97
CA LYS A 432 -4.60 -19.53 -8.02
C LYS A 432 -3.29 -20.17 -7.57
N TYR A 433 -2.81 -19.81 -6.38
CA TYR A 433 -1.60 -20.42 -5.82
C TYR A 433 -1.85 -21.89 -5.47
N ASN A 434 -0.85 -22.73 -5.72
CA ASN A 434 -0.84 -24.10 -5.22
C ASN A 434 -0.33 -24.15 -3.77
N ASP A 435 -0.44 -25.31 -3.12
CA ASP A 435 -0.07 -25.47 -1.71
C ASP A 435 1.41 -25.14 -1.44
N GLU A 436 2.32 -25.47 -2.37
CA GLU A 436 3.74 -25.14 -2.20
C GLU A 436 3.95 -23.61 -2.19
N GLN A 437 3.32 -22.90 -3.12
CA GLN A 437 3.41 -21.44 -3.23
C GLN A 437 2.81 -20.75 -2.00
N VAL A 438 1.64 -21.20 -1.54
CA VAL A 438 1.02 -20.69 -0.31
C VAL A 438 1.94 -20.93 0.88
N ASN A 439 2.48 -22.14 1.02
CA ASN A 439 3.41 -22.49 2.09
C ASN A 439 4.70 -21.65 2.05
N GLN A 440 5.23 -21.34 0.86
CA GLN A 440 6.39 -20.46 0.70
C GLN A 440 6.05 -19.03 1.14
N LEU A 441 4.91 -18.48 0.70
CA LEU A 441 4.44 -17.15 1.09
C LEU A 441 4.17 -17.05 2.60
N VAL A 442 3.47 -18.02 3.19
CA VAL A 442 3.25 -18.09 4.65
C VAL A 442 4.59 -18.11 5.38
N SER A 443 5.53 -18.97 4.96
CA SER A 443 6.85 -19.02 5.59
C SER A 443 7.57 -17.67 5.52
N PHE A 444 7.53 -16.98 4.39
CA PHE A 444 8.09 -15.63 4.27
C PHE A 444 7.38 -14.62 5.17
N LEU A 445 6.05 -14.55 5.15
CA LEU A 445 5.28 -13.56 5.92
C LEU A 445 5.51 -13.68 7.44
N LYS A 446 5.70 -14.91 7.95
CA LYS A 446 6.06 -15.15 9.35
C LYS A 446 7.44 -14.60 9.72
N THR A 447 8.35 -14.44 8.75
CA THR A 447 9.67 -13.83 9.01
C THR A 447 9.61 -12.32 9.24
N LEU A 448 8.44 -11.70 9.02
CA LEU A 448 8.20 -10.27 9.20
C LEU A 448 7.84 -9.89 10.64
N THR A 449 7.67 -10.87 11.54
CA THR A 449 7.44 -10.64 12.97
C THR A 449 8.73 -10.15 13.62
N GLY A 450 8.70 -8.95 14.18
CA GLY A 450 9.84 -8.30 14.80
C GLY A 450 9.80 -8.31 16.33
N GLU A 451 10.74 -7.57 16.92
CA GLU A 451 10.94 -7.49 18.36
C GLU A 451 10.41 -6.16 18.90
N TYR A 452 9.63 -6.21 19.98
CA TYR A 452 9.27 -5.03 20.77
C TYR A 452 9.96 -5.13 22.13
N GLN A 453 10.69 -4.07 22.52
CA GLN A 453 11.50 -4.06 23.76
C GLN A 453 12.46 -5.28 23.87
N GLY A 454 13.07 -5.66 22.74
CA GLY A 454 14.00 -6.80 22.66
C GLY A 454 13.35 -8.18 22.76
N LYS A 455 12.02 -8.28 22.74
CA LYS A 455 11.28 -9.54 22.76
C LYS A 455 10.52 -9.72 21.45
N LEU A 456 10.68 -10.89 20.83
CA LEU A 456 9.90 -11.26 19.65
C LEU A 456 8.41 -11.20 20.00
N LEU A 457 7.61 -10.55 19.15
CA LEU A 457 6.16 -10.61 19.30
C LEU A 457 5.66 -12.03 19.08
N SER A 458 4.75 -12.48 19.94
CA SER A 458 4.10 -13.78 19.82
C SER A 458 2.62 -13.67 20.16
N SER A 459 1.79 -14.49 19.51
CA SER A 459 0.49 -14.85 20.05
C SER A 459 0.76 -15.81 21.21
N LYS A 460 0.53 -15.36 22.45
CA LYS A 460 0.61 -16.25 23.62
C LYS A 460 -0.37 -17.42 23.49
#